data_AF-A0A946B6Y8-F1
#
_entry.id   AF-A0A946B6Y8-F1
#
_cell.length_a   1.000
_cell.length_b   1.000
_cell.length_c   1.000
_cell.angle_alpha   90.00
_cell.angle_beta   90.00
_cell.angle_gamma   90.00
#
_symmetry.space_group_name_H-M   'P 1'
#
loop_
_entity.id
_entity.type
_entity.pdbx_description
1 polymer ?
#
loop_
_entity_poly.entity_id
_entity_poly.type
_entity_poly.pdbx_seq_one_letter_code
_entity_poly.pdbx_strand_id
1 'polypeptide(L)'
;HDWGYATVPFTPGLAENNPIARIPTLITDDGVPLSCSTIACQYLDSLSGGQLTAPDAWKMWSLYAIADGLIEAQILMRAEMLRPAENRMESFLQKQRDRIDRCFDAIEARAGELQCGAEGGLPNLAEITVGIACGYQDWREWLHEYRDERPRLTFWYTDFAKRPSMAITEPAETPER
;
A
#
# COMPACT_ATOMS: atom_id res chain seq x y z
N HIS A 1 -18.27 12.78 -4.34
CA HIS A 1 -16.90 13.02 -4.82
C HIS A 1 -16.77 12.48 -6.24
N ASP A 2 -17.06 13.30 -7.23
CA ASP A 2 -17.20 12.83 -8.61
C ASP A 2 -15.86 12.47 -9.25
N TRP A 3 -14.74 12.97 -8.72
CA TRP A 3 -13.39 12.67 -9.22
C TRP A 3 -13.04 11.17 -9.23
N GLY A 4 -13.72 10.35 -8.42
CA GLY A 4 -13.47 8.91 -8.36
C GLY A 4 -13.93 8.12 -9.59
N TYR A 5 -14.85 8.69 -10.38
CA TYR A 5 -15.46 8.02 -11.53
C TYR A 5 -15.81 8.94 -12.71
N ALA A 6 -15.89 10.26 -12.48
CA ALA A 6 -16.11 11.26 -13.50
C ALA A 6 -14.79 11.88 -13.97
N THR A 7 -14.78 12.39 -15.20
CA THR A 7 -13.66 13.18 -15.70
C THR A 7 -13.67 14.55 -15.04
N VAL A 8 -12.65 14.83 -14.24
CA VAL A 8 -12.45 16.13 -13.58
C VAL A 8 -11.11 16.74 -14.02
N PRO A 9 -10.94 18.07 -13.99
CA PRO A 9 -9.65 18.70 -14.21
C PRO A 9 -8.60 18.14 -13.24
N PHE A 10 -7.39 17.87 -13.73
CA PHE A 10 -6.29 17.43 -12.89
C PHE A 10 -5.82 18.55 -11.96
N THR A 11 -5.32 18.17 -10.78
CA THR A 11 -4.55 19.09 -9.94
C THR A 11 -3.39 19.67 -10.78
N PRO A 12 -3.18 21.01 -10.78
CA PRO A 12 -2.08 21.63 -11.50
C PRO A 12 -0.73 20.96 -11.20
N GLY A 13 0.09 20.77 -12.23
CA GLY A 13 1.37 20.07 -12.13
C GLY A 13 1.29 18.53 -12.15
N LEU A 14 0.15 17.89 -11.91
CA LEU A 14 0.07 16.42 -11.90
C LEU A 14 0.30 15.82 -13.28
N ALA A 15 -0.49 16.22 -14.28
CA ALA A 15 -0.38 15.68 -15.65
C ALA A 15 0.87 16.20 -16.41
N GLU A 16 1.41 17.34 -15.99
CA GLU A 16 2.64 17.93 -16.54
C GLU A 16 3.87 17.13 -16.12
N ASN A 17 3.93 16.71 -14.85
CA ASN A 17 5.04 15.93 -14.31
C ASN A 17 4.86 14.42 -14.51
N ASN A 18 3.62 13.95 -14.60
CA ASN A 18 3.30 12.55 -14.82
C ASN A 18 2.09 12.41 -15.78
N PRO A 19 2.29 12.02 -17.05
CA PRO A 19 1.19 11.89 -18.01
C PRO A 19 0.17 10.79 -17.65
N ILE A 20 0.51 9.87 -16.73
CA ILE A 20 -0.41 8.86 -16.18
C ILE A 20 -1.40 9.52 -15.20
N ALA A 21 -1.07 10.71 -14.67
CA ALA A 21 -1.82 11.46 -13.67
C ALA A 21 -2.12 10.63 -12.40
N ARG A 22 -1.12 9.90 -11.92
CA ARG A 22 -1.19 9.07 -10.70
C ARG A 22 -0.14 9.51 -9.68
N ILE A 23 -0.52 9.49 -8.41
CA ILE A 23 0.40 9.68 -7.30
C ILE A 23 0.90 8.32 -6.77
N PRO A 24 2.09 8.27 -6.14
CA PRO A 24 3.09 9.35 -6.07
C PRO A 24 3.87 9.52 -7.38
N THR A 25 4.52 10.68 -7.54
CA THR A 25 5.57 10.93 -8.54
C THR A 25 6.70 11.68 -7.84
N LEU A 26 7.91 11.13 -7.86
CA LEU A 26 9.10 11.79 -7.33
C LEU A 26 9.78 12.57 -8.45
N ILE A 27 10.11 13.83 -8.22
CA ILE A 27 10.95 14.61 -9.15
C ILE A 27 12.36 14.63 -8.56
N THR A 28 13.36 14.16 -9.32
CA THR A 28 14.76 14.19 -8.88
C THR A 28 15.32 15.61 -8.88
N ASP A 29 16.48 15.82 -8.26
CA ASP A 29 17.18 17.13 -8.29
C ASP A 29 17.49 17.60 -9.72
N ASP A 30 17.69 16.67 -10.65
CA ASP A 30 17.90 16.93 -12.08
C ASP A 30 16.59 17.14 -12.87
N GLY A 31 15.44 17.18 -12.19
CA GLY A 31 14.12 17.39 -12.79
C GLY A 31 13.53 16.16 -13.48
N VAL A 32 14.03 14.95 -13.21
CA VAL A 32 13.51 13.71 -13.83
C VAL A 32 12.28 13.22 -13.06
N PRO A 33 11.11 13.08 -13.70
CA PRO A 33 9.94 12.50 -13.06
C PRO A 33 10.02 10.97 -12.99
N LEU A 34 9.99 10.44 -11.77
CA LEU A 34 9.91 9.02 -11.46
C LEU A 34 8.49 8.69 -11.02
N SER A 35 7.68 8.25 -11.97
CA SER A 35 6.35 7.71 -11.73
C SER A 35 6.44 6.26 -11.25
N CYS A 36 5.50 5.86 -10.38
CA CYS A 36 5.47 4.58 -9.65
C CYS A 36 6.25 4.59 -8.32
N SER A 37 5.60 4.13 -7.26
CA SER A 37 6.16 4.06 -5.90
C SER A 37 7.43 3.21 -5.84
N THR A 38 7.46 2.07 -6.53
CA THR A 38 8.64 1.17 -6.52
C THR A 38 9.87 1.80 -7.14
N ILE A 39 9.71 2.54 -8.25
CA ILE A 39 10.81 3.25 -8.90
C ILE A 39 11.32 4.38 -8.02
N ALA A 40 10.41 5.15 -7.41
CA ALA A 40 10.79 6.17 -6.43
C ALA A 40 11.54 5.57 -5.23
N CYS A 41 11.06 4.45 -4.68
CA CYS A 41 11.73 3.74 -3.60
C CYS A 41 13.12 3.23 -3.99
N GLN A 42 13.28 2.64 -5.19
CA GLN A 42 14.58 2.18 -5.69
C GLN A 42 15.57 3.34 -5.87
N TYR A 43 15.09 4.48 -6.38
CA TYR A 43 15.90 5.68 -6.50
C TYR A 43 16.37 6.18 -5.12
N LEU A 44 15.46 6.32 -4.16
CA LEU A 44 15.79 6.75 -2.79
C LEU A 44 16.72 5.75 -2.08
N ASP A 45 16.54 4.45 -2.31
CA ASP A 45 17.44 3.42 -1.77
C ASP A 45 18.85 3.53 -2.36
N SER A 46 18.96 3.83 -3.66
CA SER A 46 20.26 4.05 -4.31
C SER A 46 21.03 5.24 -3.73
N LEU A 47 20.32 6.26 -3.22
CA LEU A 47 20.91 7.39 -2.51
C LEU A 47 21.26 7.06 -1.05
N SER A 48 20.66 6.02 -0.47
CA SER A 48 20.74 5.67 0.95
C SER A 48 21.64 4.46 1.23
N GLY A 49 22.40 3.99 0.23
CA GLY A 49 23.34 2.88 0.39
C GLY A 49 22.76 1.48 0.10
N GLY A 50 21.56 1.38 -0.49
CA GLY A 50 21.06 0.14 -1.08
C GLY A 50 20.63 -0.94 -0.09
N GLN A 51 19.99 -0.55 1.02
CA GLN A 51 19.59 -1.46 2.10
C GLN A 51 18.11 -1.83 2.09
N LEU A 52 17.30 -1.18 1.24
CA LEU A 52 15.87 -1.45 1.13
C LEU A 52 15.59 -2.83 0.51
N THR A 53 16.53 -3.35 -0.28
CA THR A 53 16.52 -4.72 -0.79
C THR A 53 17.22 -5.67 0.19
N ALA A 54 16.48 -6.62 0.76
CA ALA A 54 16.99 -7.54 1.78
C ALA A 54 18.05 -8.56 1.26
N PRO A 55 18.89 -9.15 2.14
CA PRO A 55 19.90 -10.16 1.77
C PRO A 55 19.37 -11.47 1.15
N ASP A 56 18.06 -11.75 1.26
CA ASP A 56 17.35 -12.82 0.54
C ASP A 56 16.30 -12.19 -0.40
N ALA A 57 16.81 -11.49 -1.40
CA ALA A 57 16.03 -10.56 -2.21
C ALA A 57 14.79 -11.22 -2.81
N TRP A 58 14.89 -12.42 -3.39
CA TRP A 58 13.76 -13.04 -4.09
C TRP A 58 12.62 -13.47 -3.17
N LYS A 59 12.94 -13.95 -1.97
CA LYS A 59 11.94 -14.28 -0.97
C LYS A 59 11.17 -13.04 -0.55
N MET A 60 11.87 -11.95 -0.26
CA MET A 60 11.23 -10.69 0.12
C MET A 60 10.52 -10.01 -1.07
N TRP A 61 11.04 -10.11 -2.29
CA TRP A 61 10.36 -9.64 -3.50
C TRP A 61 9.05 -10.40 -3.74
N SER A 62 9.02 -11.70 -3.45
CA SER A 62 7.78 -12.49 -3.48
C SER A 62 6.78 -12.01 -2.44
N LEU A 63 7.22 -11.68 -1.21
CA LEU A 63 6.33 -11.15 -0.18
C LEU A 63 5.82 -9.75 -0.56
N TYR A 64 6.71 -8.91 -1.06
CA TYR A 64 6.38 -7.60 -1.62
C TYR A 64 5.28 -7.72 -2.68
N ALA A 65 5.43 -8.62 -3.66
CA ALA A 65 4.45 -8.78 -4.73
C ALA A 65 3.06 -9.20 -4.20
N ILE A 66 3.00 -10.01 -3.15
CA ILE A 66 1.72 -10.38 -2.50
C ILE A 66 1.09 -9.17 -1.81
N ALA A 67 1.90 -8.40 -1.07
CA ALA A 67 1.44 -7.20 -0.36
C ALA A 67 1.03 -6.07 -1.32
N ASP A 68 1.73 -5.92 -2.44
CA ASP A 68 1.39 -4.96 -3.49
C ASP A 68 0.08 -5.35 -4.17
N GLY A 69 -0.09 -6.63 -4.52
CA GLY A 69 -1.36 -7.15 -5.07
C GLY A 69 -2.54 -7.06 -4.09
N LEU A 70 -2.27 -7.08 -2.78
CA LEU A 70 -3.25 -6.78 -1.73
C LEU A 70 -3.67 -5.30 -1.78
N ILE A 71 -2.70 -4.37 -1.80
CA ILE A 71 -2.97 -2.93 -1.92
C ILE A 71 -3.73 -2.61 -3.21
N GLU A 72 -3.37 -3.24 -4.34
CA GLU A 72 -4.12 -3.10 -5.59
C GLU A 72 -5.60 -3.48 -5.42
N ALA A 73 -5.87 -4.60 -4.75
CA ALA A 73 -7.24 -5.04 -4.48
C ALA A 73 -8.01 -4.03 -3.60
N GLN A 74 -7.36 -3.49 -2.57
CA GLN A 74 -7.91 -2.46 -1.69
C GLN A 74 -8.19 -1.14 -2.43
N ILE A 75 -7.32 -0.75 -3.37
CA ILE A 75 -7.51 0.43 -4.23
C ILE A 75 -8.66 0.20 -5.21
N LEU A 76 -8.79 -1.01 -5.78
CA LEU A 76 -9.91 -1.35 -6.66
C LEU A 76 -11.24 -1.37 -5.91
N MET A 77 -11.26 -1.86 -4.67
CA MET A 77 -12.40 -1.73 -3.76
C MET A 77 -12.77 -0.26 -3.59
N ARG A 78 -11.81 0.59 -3.26
CA ARG A 78 -12.05 2.03 -3.13
C ARG A 78 -12.60 2.65 -4.42
N ALA A 79 -12.02 2.33 -5.56
CA ALA A 79 -12.46 2.86 -6.85
C ALA A 79 -13.94 2.51 -7.13
N GLU A 80 -14.35 1.30 -6.80
CA GLU A 80 -15.74 0.87 -6.93
C GLU A 80 -16.65 1.54 -5.89
N MET A 81 -16.19 1.71 -4.65
CA MET A 81 -16.94 2.41 -3.60
C MET A 81 -17.18 3.90 -3.90
N LEU A 82 -16.32 4.54 -4.68
CA LEU A 82 -16.52 5.92 -5.13
C LEU A 82 -17.65 6.06 -6.16
N ARG A 83 -18.05 4.98 -6.84
CA ARG A 83 -19.15 5.01 -7.81
C ARG A 83 -20.50 5.20 -7.11
N PRO A 84 -21.50 5.78 -7.81
CA PRO A 84 -22.88 5.75 -7.35
C PRO A 84 -23.31 4.31 -7.03
N ALA A 85 -24.06 4.12 -5.94
CA ALA A 85 -24.36 2.80 -5.39
C ALA A 85 -25.06 1.88 -6.41
N GLU A 86 -25.93 2.44 -7.23
CA GLU A 86 -26.65 1.79 -8.32
C GLU A 86 -25.74 1.30 -9.46
N ASN A 87 -24.53 1.84 -9.57
CA ASN A 87 -23.55 1.50 -10.61
C ASN A 87 -22.42 0.60 -10.08
N ARG A 88 -22.49 0.19 -8.82
CA ARG A 88 -21.49 -0.71 -8.22
C ARG A 88 -21.76 -2.15 -8.65
N MET A 89 -20.70 -2.88 -8.96
CA MET A 89 -20.74 -4.29 -9.30
C MET A 89 -20.39 -5.14 -8.09
N GLU A 90 -21.40 -5.70 -7.41
CA GLU A 90 -21.18 -6.51 -6.21
C GLU A 90 -20.27 -7.73 -6.46
N SER A 91 -20.39 -8.36 -7.63
CA SER A 91 -19.51 -9.47 -8.01
C SER A 91 -18.04 -9.05 -8.18
N PHE A 92 -17.78 -7.81 -8.56
CA PHE A 92 -16.44 -7.25 -8.61
C PHE A 92 -15.89 -6.97 -7.22
N LEU A 93 -16.71 -6.38 -6.34
CA LEU A 93 -16.36 -6.16 -4.93
C LEU A 93 -16.02 -7.49 -4.25
N GLN A 94 -16.88 -8.51 -4.39
CA GLN A 94 -16.63 -9.84 -3.82
C GLN A 94 -15.32 -10.44 -4.33
N LYS A 95 -15.03 -10.34 -5.63
CA LYS A 95 -13.76 -10.79 -6.20
C LYS A 95 -12.54 -10.12 -5.56
N GLN A 96 -12.62 -8.83 -5.24
CA GLN A 96 -11.52 -8.13 -4.57
C GLN A 96 -11.43 -8.51 -3.09
N ARG A 97 -12.56 -8.68 -2.39
CA ARG A 97 -12.59 -9.19 -1.01
C ARG A 97 -11.92 -10.57 -0.92
N ASP A 98 -12.30 -11.52 -1.78
CA ASP A 98 -11.68 -12.84 -1.82
C ASP A 98 -10.17 -12.77 -2.10
N ARG A 99 -9.72 -11.80 -2.89
CA ARG A 99 -8.29 -11.58 -3.15
C ARG A 99 -7.58 -11.02 -1.93
N ILE A 100 -8.18 -10.03 -1.26
CA ILE A 100 -7.68 -9.44 -0.02
C ILE A 100 -7.45 -10.54 1.01
N ASP A 101 -8.45 -11.38 1.25
CA ASP A 101 -8.38 -12.47 2.22
C ASP A 101 -7.26 -13.45 1.87
N ARG A 102 -7.18 -13.93 0.62
CA ARG A 102 -6.11 -14.84 0.19
C ARG A 102 -4.70 -14.24 0.31
N CYS A 103 -4.54 -12.95 0.01
CA CYS A 103 -3.24 -12.29 0.17
C CYS A 103 -2.86 -12.18 1.64
N PHE A 104 -3.81 -11.78 2.48
CA PHE A 104 -3.60 -11.70 3.92
C PHE A 104 -3.29 -13.07 4.54
N ASP A 105 -3.96 -14.15 4.11
CA ASP A 105 -3.66 -15.52 4.55
C ASP A 105 -2.24 -15.94 4.14
N ALA A 106 -1.82 -15.57 2.92
CA ALA A 106 -0.47 -15.85 2.44
C ALA A 106 0.61 -15.07 3.22
N ILE A 107 0.32 -13.82 3.60
CA ILE A 107 1.20 -13.01 4.45
C ILE A 107 1.25 -13.57 5.87
N GLU A 108 0.10 -13.94 6.44
CA GLU A 108 0.00 -14.59 7.75
C GLU A 108 0.85 -15.87 7.78
N ALA A 109 0.73 -16.74 6.76
CA ALA A 109 1.54 -17.94 6.63
C ALA A 109 3.06 -17.65 6.71
N ARG A 110 3.46 -16.48 6.21
CA ARG A 110 4.84 -15.99 6.11
C ARG A 110 5.20 -14.95 7.17
N ALA A 111 4.38 -14.75 8.20
CA ALA A 111 4.60 -13.69 9.19
C ALA A 111 5.94 -13.80 9.93
N GLY A 112 6.52 -15.01 10.04
CA GLY A 112 7.85 -15.21 10.61
C GLY A 112 9.02 -14.68 9.74
N GLU A 113 8.73 -14.25 8.51
CA GLU A 113 9.68 -13.57 7.61
C GLU A 113 9.73 -12.05 7.86
N LEU A 114 8.77 -11.52 8.62
CA LEU A 114 8.71 -10.12 9.03
C LEU A 114 9.53 -9.96 10.32
N GLN A 115 10.67 -9.30 10.23
CA GLN A 115 11.70 -9.28 11.28
C GLN A 115 11.79 -7.95 12.02
N CYS A 116 11.32 -6.86 11.41
CA CYS A 116 11.40 -5.52 11.98
C CYS A 116 10.12 -5.17 12.75
N GLY A 117 10.26 -4.75 14.01
CA GLY A 117 9.20 -4.23 14.87
C GLY A 117 9.27 -2.69 15.04
N ALA A 118 8.79 -2.17 16.17
CA ALA A 118 8.82 -0.74 16.50
C ALA A 118 10.26 -0.19 16.62
N GLU A 119 11.12 -0.92 17.33
CA GLU A 119 12.52 -0.56 17.61
C GLU A 119 13.53 -1.44 16.85
N GLY A 120 13.05 -2.44 16.11
CA GLY A 120 13.89 -3.41 15.40
C GLY A 120 14.29 -2.92 14.01
N GLY A 121 15.60 -2.95 13.73
CA GLY A 121 16.17 -2.96 12.37
C GLY A 121 15.75 -1.86 11.38
N LEU A 122 16.33 -1.92 10.19
CA LEU A 122 15.84 -1.20 9.02
C LEU A 122 14.88 -2.13 8.26
N PRO A 123 13.60 -1.76 8.12
CA PRO A 123 12.65 -2.57 7.40
C PRO A 123 12.95 -2.54 5.91
N ASN A 124 12.79 -3.68 5.27
CA ASN A 124 12.89 -3.77 3.81
C ASN A 124 11.59 -3.36 3.13
N LEU A 125 11.61 -3.25 1.79
CA LEU A 125 10.44 -2.83 1.01
C LEU A 125 9.20 -3.70 1.25
N ALA A 126 9.37 -5.01 1.44
CA ALA A 126 8.24 -5.91 1.64
C ALA A 126 7.56 -5.66 2.99
N GLU A 127 8.34 -5.50 4.07
CA GLU A 127 7.81 -5.18 5.41
C GLU A 127 7.07 -3.84 5.41
N ILE A 128 7.64 -2.82 4.77
CA ILE A 128 6.97 -1.50 4.61
C ILE A 128 5.65 -1.68 3.86
N THR A 129 5.64 -2.44 2.77
CA THR A 129 4.44 -2.67 1.94
C THR A 129 3.36 -3.44 2.70
N VAL A 130 3.73 -4.46 3.48
CA VAL A 130 2.81 -5.19 4.37
C VAL A 130 2.22 -4.26 5.44
N GLY A 131 3.05 -3.41 6.05
CA GLY A 131 2.60 -2.44 7.04
C GLY A 131 1.60 -1.42 6.45
N ILE A 132 1.87 -0.93 5.24
CA ILE A 132 0.96 -0.04 4.50
C ILE A 132 -0.36 -0.75 4.20
N ALA A 133 -0.33 -2.01 3.73
CA ALA A 133 -1.53 -2.77 3.42
C ALA A 133 -2.42 -2.99 4.66
N CYS A 134 -1.80 -3.28 5.81
CA CYS A 134 -2.49 -3.39 7.09
C CYS A 134 -3.12 -2.05 7.53
N GLY A 135 -2.35 -0.97 7.51
CA GLY A 135 -2.86 0.36 7.89
C GLY A 135 -3.95 0.87 6.96
N TYR A 136 -3.87 0.58 5.67
CA TYR A 136 -4.92 0.93 4.73
C TYR A 136 -6.21 0.11 4.97
N GLN A 137 -6.08 -1.17 5.35
CA GLN A 137 -7.21 -2.01 5.74
C GLN A 137 -7.95 -1.40 6.94
N ASP A 138 -7.21 -0.98 7.98
CA ASP A 138 -7.78 -0.36 9.19
C ASP A 138 -8.46 0.97 8.92
N TRP A 139 -7.92 1.72 7.97
CA TRP A 139 -8.34 3.08 7.72
C TRP A 139 -9.66 3.18 6.94
N ARG A 140 -10.03 2.15 6.18
CA ARG A 140 -11.21 2.19 5.30
C ARG A 140 -12.36 1.34 5.85
N GLU A 141 -13.45 1.99 6.24
CA GLU A 141 -14.63 1.37 6.88
C GLU A 141 -15.33 0.27 6.07
N TRP A 142 -15.21 0.25 4.74
CA TRP A 142 -15.81 -0.77 3.87
C TRP A 142 -14.91 -1.99 3.66
N LEU A 143 -13.69 -1.96 4.16
CA LEU A 143 -12.80 -3.10 4.25
C LEU A 143 -13.10 -3.86 5.55
N HIS A 144 -13.11 -5.19 5.47
CA HIS A 144 -13.50 -6.02 6.61
C HIS A 144 -12.35 -6.18 7.60
N GLU A 145 -12.68 -6.47 8.86
CA GLU A 145 -11.68 -6.84 9.86
C GLU A 145 -10.92 -8.10 9.39
N TYR A 146 -9.59 -8.10 9.57
CA TYR A 146 -8.70 -9.16 9.09
C TYR A 146 -7.93 -9.83 10.24
N ARG A 147 -7.87 -9.21 11.42
CA ARG A 147 -6.97 -9.62 12.51
C ARG A 147 -7.30 -10.96 13.13
N ASP A 148 -8.58 -11.24 13.34
CA ASP A 148 -9.04 -12.40 14.11
C ASP A 148 -8.55 -13.73 13.51
N GLU A 149 -8.44 -13.79 12.19
CA GLU A 149 -7.98 -14.98 11.47
C GLU A 149 -6.45 -15.03 11.31
N ARG A 150 -5.75 -13.93 11.62
CA ARG A 150 -4.35 -13.68 11.22
C ARG A 150 -3.52 -13.16 12.40
N PRO A 151 -3.40 -13.97 13.48
CA PRO A 151 -2.85 -13.50 14.74
C PRO A 151 -1.35 -13.18 14.68
N ARG A 152 -0.54 -13.85 13.85
CA ARG A 152 0.90 -13.56 13.77
C ARG A 152 1.18 -12.26 13.04
N LEU A 153 0.48 -12.03 11.93
CA LEU A 153 0.51 -10.76 11.22
C LEU A 153 0.00 -9.64 12.12
N THR A 154 -1.10 -9.86 12.83
CA THR A 154 -1.65 -8.88 13.78
C THR A 154 -0.65 -8.51 14.86
N PHE A 155 0.01 -9.51 15.46
CA PHE A 155 1.03 -9.29 16.47
C PHE A 155 2.18 -8.44 15.91
N TRP A 156 2.72 -8.81 14.75
CA TRP A 156 3.79 -8.06 14.09
C TRP A 156 3.36 -6.62 13.77
N TYR A 157 2.20 -6.44 13.13
CA TYR A 157 1.74 -5.13 12.69
C TYR A 157 1.43 -4.20 13.86
N THR A 158 0.89 -4.73 14.96
CA THR A 158 0.64 -3.95 16.19
C THR A 158 1.92 -3.31 16.73
N ASP A 159 3.07 -3.96 16.55
CA ASP A 159 4.35 -3.39 16.91
C ASP A 159 4.90 -2.48 15.80
N PHE A 160 4.89 -2.95 14.54
CA PHE A 160 5.40 -2.20 13.39
C PHE A 160 4.71 -0.84 13.18
N ALA A 161 3.40 -0.74 13.44
CA ALA A 161 2.63 0.49 13.32
C ALA A 161 3.12 1.61 14.26
N LYS A 162 3.80 1.26 15.37
CA LYS A 162 4.33 2.24 16.33
C LYS A 162 5.61 2.92 15.86
N ARG A 163 6.22 2.49 14.75
CA ARG A 163 7.43 3.10 14.21
C ARG A 163 7.17 4.59 13.93
N PRO A 164 8.11 5.49 14.27
CA PRO A 164 7.94 6.91 13.99
C PRO A 164 7.62 7.21 12.52
N SER A 165 8.25 6.47 11.59
CA SER A 165 7.99 6.62 10.15
C SER A 165 6.56 6.25 9.77
N MET A 166 5.93 5.27 10.43
CA MET A 166 4.53 4.91 10.18
C MET A 166 3.59 5.95 10.79
N ALA A 167 3.83 6.32 12.05
CA ALA A 167 2.97 7.25 12.81
C ALA A 167 2.89 8.63 12.15
N ILE A 168 4.00 9.19 11.67
CA ILE A 168 4.00 10.53 11.03
C ILE A 168 3.43 10.52 9.60
N THR A 169 3.23 9.34 9.01
CA THR A 169 2.66 9.16 7.66
C THR A 169 1.29 8.49 7.70
N GLU A 170 0.63 8.46 8.85
CA GLU A 170 -0.75 8.00 8.93
C GLU A 170 -1.62 8.78 7.93
N PRO A 171 -2.56 8.10 7.23
CA PRO A 171 -3.45 8.77 6.30
C PRO A 171 -4.29 9.85 7.02
N ALA A 172 -4.01 11.12 6.75
CA ALA A 172 -4.67 12.25 7.43
C ALA A 172 -5.99 12.68 6.75
N GLU A 173 -6.14 12.44 5.45
CA GLU A 173 -7.33 12.82 4.69
C GLU A 173 -7.96 11.60 4.03
N THR A 174 -9.14 11.23 4.53
CA THR A 174 -10.06 10.40 3.75
C THR A 174 -10.84 11.38 2.89
N PRO A 175 -10.79 11.32 1.55
CA PRO A 175 -11.64 12.17 0.71
C PRO A 175 -13.14 11.89 0.86
N GLU A 176 -13.56 11.24 1.94
CA GLU A 176 -14.83 10.55 2.17
C GLU A 176 -15.26 10.63 3.66
N ARG A 177 -14.61 11.44 4.51
CA ARG A 177 -15.33 12.01 5.66
C ARG A 177 -16.08 13.26 5.21
#